data_AF-A0A1S9CCA3-F1
#
_entry.id   AF-A0A1S9CCA3-F1
#
_cell.length_a   1.000
_cell.length_b   1.000
_cell.length_c   1.000
_cell.angle_alpha   90.00
_cell.angle_beta   90.00
_cell.angle_gamma   90.00
#
_symmetry.space_group_name_H-M   'P 1'
#
loop_
_entity.id
_entity.type
_entity.pdbx_description
1 polymer ?
#
loop_
_entity_poly.entity_id
_entity_poly.type
_entity_poly.pdbx_seq_one_letter_code
_entity_poly.pdbx_strand_id
1 'polypeptide(L)'
;MKETIYTIPLTEAFEEKTECPLCVIYNKLEREAISFTLGNSYMQSDFRDITDQMGFCSHHYKKLYDYGNRLGMGLILSTHYKNLYKSLDKLLNKNILPKTTFIERLKGTTPPVNEVSEAIEERINSCFICNKLDVDMSRYISTFFYLYNSSDDFKQMFLDSKGFCLVHFNEILKQAPMHLRDKEKDDFYEQSKKMLLESIKRIQAEVEWFVDKNDYSNADKPWNNSKDAIQRGIQKIAGICPDMEVFKQTK
;
A
#
# COMPACT_ATOMS: atom_id res chain seq x y z
N MET A 1 -3.05 2.32 26.91
CA MET A 1 -1.63 2.67 26.67
C MET A 1 -1.11 2.33 25.26
N LYS A 2 -1.82 1.56 24.41
CA LYS A 2 -1.39 1.30 23.01
C LYS A 2 -1.73 2.42 22.02
N GLU A 3 -2.76 3.23 22.30
CA GLU A 3 -3.25 4.25 21.36
C GLU A 3 -2.33 5.48 21.29
N THR A 4 -1.62 5.86 22.37
CA THR A 4 -0.80 7.08 22.44
C THR A 4 0.49 7.07 21.59
N ILE A 5 0.97 5.91 21.14
CA ILE A 5 2.22 5.85 20.34
C ILE A 5 1.94 6.27 18.88
N TYR A 6 0.73 6.00 18.39
CA TYR A 6 0.34 6.26 17.01
C TYR A 6 -0.31 7.63 16.80
N THR A 7 -0.71 8.31 17.88
CA THR A 7 -1.36 9.63 17.78
C THR A 7 -0.44 10.69 17.21
N ILE A 8 0.81 10.78 17.70
CA ILE A 8 1.75 11.83 17.26
C ILE A 8 2.06 11.71 15.75
N PRO A 9 2.51 10.54 15.23
CA PRO A 9 2.80 10.44 13.79
C PRO A 9 1.56 10.64 12.91
N LEU A 10 0.38 10.29 13.42
CA LEU A 10 -0.87 10.51 12.70
C LEU A 10 -1.21 11.99 12.63
N THR A 11 -1.14 12.72 13.75
CA THR A 11 -1.36 14.16 13.80
C THR A 11 -0.37 14.90 12.89
N GLU A 12 0.92 14.58 12.97
CA GLU A 12 1.97 15.14 12.09
C GLU A 12 1.61 14.94 10.60
N ALA A 13 1.16 13.74 10.21
CA ALA A 13 0.78 13.46 8.83
C ALA A 13 -0.42 14.30 8.33
N PHE A 14 -1.35 14.68 9.22
CA PHE A 14 -2.44 15.59 8.89
C PHE A 14 -1.97 17.05 8.79
N GLU A 15 -1.01 17.46 9.60
CA GLU A 15 -0.41 18.81 9.57
C GLU A 15 0.38 19.08 8.28
N GLU A 16 0.91 18.05 7.63
CA GLU A 16 1.62 18.17 6.33
C GLU A 16 0.70 18.64 5.18
N LYS A 17 -0.63 18.61 5.33
CA LYS A 17 -1.62 19.08 4.34
C LYS A 17 -1.44 18.47 2.93
N THR A 18 -0.99 17.22 2.87
CA THR A 18 -0.85 16.44 1.63
C THR A 18 -2.22 16.00 1.07
N GLU A 19 -2.26 15.40 -0.12
CA GLU A 19 -3.50 14.88 -0.71
C GLU A 19 -4.10 13.68 0.05
N CYS A 20 -3.29 13.00 0.86
CA CYS A 20 -3.70 11.90 1.73
C CYS A 20 -2.69 11.69 2.88
N PRO A 21 -3.06 12.04 4.12
CA PRO A 21 -2.24 11.80 5.31
C PRO A 21 -1.84 10.33 5.49
N LEU A 22 -2.73 9.40 5.19
CA LEU A 22 -2.44 7.97 5.30
C LEU A 22 -1.40 7.47 4.29
N CYS A 23 -1.23 8.12 3.13
CA CYS A 23 -0.11 7.82 2.22
C CYS A 23 1.24 8.21 2.85
N VAL A 24 1.30 9.31 3.61
CA VAL A 24 2.53 9.73 4.32
C VAL A 24 2.92 8.65 5.33
N ILE A 25 1.95 8.19 6.12
CA ILE A 25 2.16 7.13 7.13
C ILE A 25 2.57 5.83 6.45
N TYR A 26 1.86 5.40 5.40
CA TYR A 26 2.19 4.20 4.65
C TYR A 26 3.64 4.22 4.15
N ASN A 27 4.05 5.33 3.53
CA ASN A 27 5.42 5.48 3.02
C ASN A 27 6.47 5.43 4.13
N LYS A 28 6.19 6.05 5.29
CA LYS A 28 7.08 5.99 6.46
C LYS A 28 7.22 4.56 6.96
N LEU A 29 6.11 3.86 7.15
CA LEU A 29 6.11 2.46 7.59
C LEU A 29 6.81 1.52 6.61
N GLU A 30 6.65 1.74 5.31
CA GLU A 30 7.29 0.92 4.28
C GLU A 30 8.81 1.12 4.30
N ARG A 31 9.28 2.36 4.44
CA ARG A 31 10.72 2.67 4.59
C ARG A 31 11.29 2.03 5.87
N GLU A 32 10.57 2.12 6.98
CA GLU A 32 10.95 1.47 8.24
C GLU A 32 11.00 -0.06 8.09
N ALA A 33 10.03 -0.67 7.41
CA ALA A 33 9.98 -2.11 7.16
C ALA A 33 11.12 -2.58 6.24
N ILE A 34 11.45 -1.81 5.20
CA ILE A 34 12.60 -2.08 4.31
C ILE A 34 13.90 -1.99 5.11
N SER A 35 14.08 -0.91 5.87
CA SER A 35 15.28 -0.69 6.68
C SER A 35 15.43 -1.73 7.78
N PHE A 36 14.33 -2.21 8.37
CA PHE A 36 14.34 -3.31 9.32
C PHE A 36 14.76 -4.62 8.62
N THR A 37 14.13 -4.94 7.49
CA THR A 37 14.39 -6.17 6.72
C THR A 37 15.85 -6.30 6.33
N LEU A 38 16.45 -5.22 5.81
CA LEU A 38 17.84 -5.20 5.35
C LEU A 38 18.81 -4.53 6.33
N GLY A 39 18.39 -4.27 7.56
CA GLY A 39 19.24 -3.72 8.63
C GLY A 39 20.06 -4.83 9.29
N ASN A 40 19.76 -5.13 10.56
CA ASN A 40 20.37 -6.26 11.27
C ASN A 40 19.43 -7.47 11.40
N SER A 41 18.14 -7.31 11.09
CA SER A 41 17.12 -8.32 11.36
C SER A 41 17.31 -9.60 10.55
N TYR A 42 17.81 -9.52 9.31
CA TYR A 42 18.11 -10.72 8.50
C TYR A 42 19.16 -11.66 9.11
N MET A 43 19.90 -11.21 10.12
CA MET A 43 20.83 -12.06 10.86
C MET A 43 20.14 -12.91 11.93
N GLN A 44 18.95 -12.52 12.38
CA GLN A 44 18.19 -13.22 13.41
C GLN A 44 17.48 -14.45 12.82
N SER A 45 17.57 -15.61 13.50
CA SER A 45 16.96 -16.87 13.04
C SER A 45 15.46 -16.72 12.82
N ASP A 46 14.76 -16.17 13.80
CA ASP A 46 13.30 -16.14 13.82
C ASP A 46 12.75 -15.25 12.70
N PHE A 47 13.43 -14.14 12.42
CA PHE A 47 13.10 -13.28 11.29
C PHE A 47 13.38 -13.97 9.94
N ARG A 48 14.52 -14.66 9.84
CA ARG A 48 14.92 -15.38 8.62
C ARG A 48 13.91 -16.47 8.28
N ASP A 49 13.48 -17.24 9.26
CA ASP A 49 12.49 -18.31 9.08
C ASP A 49 11.17 -17.78 8.48
N ILE A 50 10.73 -16.60 8.92
CA ILE A 50 9.53 -15.94 8.37
C ILE A 50 9.78 -15.54 6.92
N THR A 51 10.89 -14.87 6.62
CA THR A 51 11.20 -14.43 5.23
C THR A 51 11.48 -15.60 4.30
N ASP A 52 12.00 -16.71 4.80
CA ASP A 52 12.25 -17.94 4.04
C ASP A 52 10.94 -18.61 3.62
N GLN A 53 9.91 -18.55 4.46
CA GLN A 53 8.59 -19.09 4.16
C GLN A 53 7.79 -18.16 3.23
N MET A 54 7.82 -16.85 3.52
CA MET A 54 6.94 -15.88 2.85
C MET A 54 7.53 -15.28 1.57
N GLY A 55 8.78 -14.84 1.60
CA GLY A 55 9.34 -13.99 0.55
C GLY A 55 8.71 -12.60 0.50
N PHE A 56 8.75 -11.99 -0.69
CA PHE A 56 8.26 -10.63 -0.95
C PHE A 56 7.50 -10.56 -2.29
N CYS A 57 6.63 -9.56 -2.44
CA CYS A 57 6.01 -9.28 -3.73
C CYS A 57 7.00 -8.58 -4.68
N SER A 58 6.69 -8.53 -5.97
CA SER A 58 7.54 -7.90 -7.00
C SER A 58 7.93 -6.45 -6.66
N HIS A 59 6.98 -5.66 -6.16
CA HIS A 59 7.19 -4.29 -5.71
C HIS A 59 8.21 -4.21 -4.56
N HIS A 60 8.06 -5.04 -3.53
CA HIS A 60 8.96 -5.04 -2.39
C HIS A 60 10.32 -5.65 -2.72
N TYR A 61 10.41 -6.62 -3.62
CA TYR A 61 11.71 -7.08 -4.15
C TYR A 61 12.47 -5.94 -4.82
N LYS A 62 11.79 -5.12 -5.63
CA LYS A 62 12.41 -3.96 -6.28
C LYS A 62 12.89 -2.93 -5.25
N LYS A 63 12.06 -2.58 -4.26
CA LYS A 63 12.44 -1.62 -3.22
C LYS A 63 13.57 -2.10 -2.31
N LEU A 64 13.57 -3.37 -1.94
CA LEU A 64 14.69 -4.00 -1.20
C LEU A 64 15.98 -3.97 -2.00
N TYR A 65 15.90 -4.25 -3.30
CA TYR A 65 17.05 -4.14 -4.21
C TYR A 65 17.56 -2.69 -4.30
N ASP A 66 16.67 -1.72 -4.40
CA ASP A 66 17.03 -0.30 -4.54
C ASP A 66 17.60 0.30 -3.25
N TYR A 67 17.21 -0.24 -2.08
CA TYR A 67 17.74 0.14 -0.78
C TYR A 67 19.28 -0.02 -0.69
N GLY A 68 19.82 -1.06 -1.32
CA GLY A 68 21.26 -1.15 -1.62
C GLY A 68 22.09 -2.11 -0.76
N ASN A 69 21.57 -2.69 0.33
CA ASN A 69 22.30 -3.72 1.09
C ASN A 69 22.33 -5.07 0.34
N ARG A 70 23.31 -5.23 -0.55
CA ARG A 70 23.47 -6.42 -1.40
C ARG A 70 23.75 -7.70 -0.62
N LEU A 71 24.53 -7.63 0.45
CA LEU A 71 24.85 -8.81 1.25
C LEU A 71 23.61 -9.33 1.99
N GLY A 72 22.88 -8.44 2.67
CA GLY A 72 21.63 -8.80 3.35
C GLY A 72 20.61 -9.39 2.37
N MET A 73 20.44 -8.76 1.20
CA MET A 73 19.55 -9.28 0.17
C MET A 73 19.99 -10.65 -0.36
N GLY A 74 21.28 -10.83 -0.61
CA GLY A 74 21.83 -12.11 -1.06
C GLY A 74 21.62 -13.26 -0.06
N LEU A 75 21.75 -12.96 1.24
CA LEU A 75 21.51 -13.93 2.31
C LEU A 75 20.04 -14.34 2.38
N ILE A 76 19.11 -13.37 2.35
CA ILE A 76 17.66 -13.65 2.35
C ILE A 76 17.27 -14.47 1.12
N LEU A 77 17.73 -14.08 -0.07
CA LEU A 77 17.44 -14.83 -1.29
C LEU A 77 17.99 -16.25 -1.22
N SER A 78 19.22 -16.44 -0.74
CA SER A 78 19.83 -17.76 -0.66
C SER A 78 19.00 -18.74 0.18
N THR A 79 18.56 -18.30 1.37
CA THR A 79 17.80 -19.15 2.27
C THR A 79 16.35 -19.34 1.81
N HIS A 80 15.72 -18.31 1.26
CA HIS A 80 14.41 -18.41 0.63
C HIS A 80 14.41 -19.36 -0.58
N TYR A 81 15.40 -19.29 -1.48
CA TYR A 81 15.52 -20.23 -2.60
C TYR A 81 15.67 -21.68 -2.14
N LYS A 82 16.43 -21.92 -1.06
CA LYS A 82 16.57 -23.26 -0.48
C LYS A 82 15.24 -23.79 0.06
N ASN A 83 14.46 -22.94 0.73
CA ASN A 83 13.12 -23.29 1.22
C ASN A 83 12.16 -23.56 0.05
N LEU A 84 12.13 -22.66 -0.94
CA LEU A 84 11.32 -22.77 -2.15
C LEU A 84 11.61 -24.08 -2.88
N TYR A 85 12.88 -24.38 -3.16
CA TYR A 85 13.25 -25.62 -3.84
C TYR A 85 12.74 -26.85 -3.10
N LYS A 86 12.98 -26.96 -1.78
CA LYS A 86 12.51 -28.10 -0.98
C LYS A 86 10.98 -28.26 -1.03
N SER A 87 10.26 -27.15 -1.00
CA SER A 87 8.80 -27.16 -1.01
C SER A 87 8.22 -27.50 -2.39
N LEU A 88 8.74 -26.87 -3.44
CA LEU A 88 8.29 -27.03 -4.82
C LEU A 88 8.69 -28.39 -5.39
N ASP A 89 9.90 -28.88 -5.12
CA ASP A 89 10.33 -30.21 -5.56
C ASP A 89 9.36 -31.29 -5.05
N LYS A 90 9.02 -31.24 -3.76
CA LYS A 90 8.03 -32.15 -3.16
C LYS A 90 6.64 -32.01 -3.79
N LEU A 91 6.19 -30.78 -4.02
CA LEU A 91 4.86 -30.50 -4.58
C LEU A 91 4.76 -30.97 -6.04
N LEU A 92 5.77 -30.64 -6.86
CA LEU A 92 5.81 -30.94 -8.29
C LEU A 92 6.01 -32.44 -8.55
N ASN A 93 6.83 -33.13 -7.76
CA ASN A 93 7.06 -34.57 -7.91
C ASN A 93 5.89 -35.44 -7.42
N LYS A 94 5.00 -34.89 -6.58
CA LYS A 94 3.80 -35.59 -6.09
C LYS A 94 2.58 -35.42 -6.99
N ASN A 95 2.57 -34.36 -7.80
CA ASN A 95 1.42 -33.97 -8.59
C ASN A 95 1.68 -34.14 -10.07
N ILE A 96 0.62 -34.43 -10.82
CA ILE A 96 0.65 -34.48 -12.28
C ILE A 96 -0.36 -33.44 -12.76
N LEU A 97 -0.05 -32.77 -13.87
CA LEU A 97 -0.99 -31.83 -14.47
C LEU A 97 -2.34 -32.51 -14.75
N PRO A 98 -3.46 -31.83 -14.45
CA PRO A 98 -4.78 -32.41 -14.68
C PRO A 98 -4.97 -32.70 -16.18
N LYS A 99 -5.50 -33.88 -16.48
CA LYS A 99 -5.84 -34.27 -17.84
C LYS A 99 -7.12 -33.55 -18.25
N THR A 100 -7.08 -32.78 -19.33
CA THR A 100 -8.27 -32.20 -19.96
C THR A 100 -8.79 -33.12 -21.05
N THR A 101 -10.10 -33.36 -21.08
CA THR A 101 -10.74 -34.14 -22.14
C THR A 101 -10.92 -33.31 -23.41
N PHE A 102 -11.08 -33.98 -24.56
CA PHE A 102 -11.31 -33.31 -25.85
C PHE A 102 -12.62 -32.49 -25.86
N ILE A 103 -13.66 -32.97 -25.18
CA ILE A 103 -14.95 -32.28 -25.07
C ILE A 103 -14.82 -30.98 -24.26
N GLU A 104 -14.08 -30.99 -23.16
CA GLU A 104 -13.83 -29.79 -22.34
C GLU A 104 -13.04 -28.73 -23.11
N ARG A 105 -12.07 -29.15 -23.93
CA ARG A 105 -11.34 -28.24 -24.82
C ARG A 105 -12.24 -27.63 -25.89
N LEU A 106 -13.14 -28.42 -26.48
CA LEU A 106 -14.06 -27.95 -27.52
C LEU A 106 -15.12 -26.98 -26.98
N LYS A 107 -15.53 -27.16 -25.71
CA LYS A 107 -16.49 -26.28 -25.02
C LYS A 107 -15.86 -25.01 -24.44
N GLY A 108 -14.54 -24.85 -24.53
CA GLY A 108 -13.83 -23.70 -23.93
C GLY A 108 -13.96 -23.65 -22.40
N THR A 109 -14.29 -24.77 -21.76
CA THR A 109 -14.38 -24.84 -20.29
C THR A 109 -12.98 -24.80 -19.69
N THR A 110 -12.72 -23.81 -18.85
CA THR A 110 -11.48 -23.72 -18.07
C THR A 110 -11.42 -24.90 -17.10
N PRO A 111 -10.37 -25.74 -17.13
CA PRO A 111 -10.21 -26.80 -16.14
C PRO A 111 -10.08 -26.19 -14.74
N PRO A 112 -10.45 -26.91 -13.68
CA PRO A 112 -10.23 -26.44 -12.31
C PRO A 112 -8.76 -26.14 -12.08
N VAL A 113 -8.49 -25.09 -11.29
CA VAL A 113 -7.13 -24.75 -10.85
C VAL A 113 -6.58 -25.98 -10.12
N ASN A 114 -5.35 -26.39 -10.47
CA ASN A 114 -4.74 -27.53 -9.80
C ASN A 114 -4.04 -27.08 -8.50
N GLU A 115 -3.95 -27.99 -7.53
CA GLU A 115 -3.31 -27.77 -6.22
C GLU A 115 -1.89 -27.16 -6.34
N VAL A 116 -1.18 -27.50 -7.42
CA VAL A 116 0.15 -26.94 -7.72
C VAL A 116 0.08 -25.43 -8.00
N SER A 117 -0.86 -24.99 -8.84
CA SER A 117 -1.05 -23.59 -9.18
C SER A 117 -1.49 -22.78 -7.97
N GLU A 118 -2.43 -23.29 -7.17
CA GLU A 118 -2.87 -22.62 -5.93
C GLU A 118 -1.70 -22.42 -4.95
N ALA A 119 -0.90 -23.45 -4.72
CA ALA A 119 0.25 -23.37 -3.83
C ALA A 119 1.38 -22.45 -4.37
N ILE A 120 1.52 -22.33 -5.70
CA ILE A 120 2.43 -21.36 -6.31
C ILE A 120 1.87 -19.94 -6.17
N GLU A 121 0.58 -19.74 -6.40
CA GLU A 121 -0.10 -18.45 -6.25
C GLU A 121 -0.03 -17.93 -4.81
N GLU A 122 -0.25 -18.79 -3.81
CA GLU A 122 -0.09 -18.43 -2.39
C GLU A 122 1.32 -17.91 -2.11
N ARG A 123 2.35 -18.52 -2.71
CA ARG A 123 3.74 -18.08 -2.57
C ARG A 123 4.02 -16.77 -3.31
N ILE A 124 3.50 -16.60 -4.52
CA ILE A 124 3.67 -15.36 -5.30
C ILE A 124 3.01 -14.17 -4.60
N ASN A 125 1.86 -14.41 -3.96
CA ASN A 125 1.07 -13.39 -3.28
C ASN A 125 1.49 -13.19 -1.81
N SER A 126 2.44 -13.97 -1.32
CA SER A 126 2.99 -13.83 0.02
C SER A 126 4.05 -12.73 0.06
N CYS A 127 3.92 -11.80 1.01
CA CYS A 127 4.93 -10.79 1.22
C CYS A 127 5.02 -10.39 2.69
N PHE A 128 6.21 -10.58 3.27
CA PHE A 128 6.47 -10.18 4.65
C PHE A 128 6.20 -8.69 4.90
N ILE A 129 6.66 -7.82 3.98
CA ILE A 129 6.50 -6.36 4.13
C ILE A 129 5.04 -5.95 3.98
N CYS A 130 4.30 -6.49 3.00
CA CYS A 130 2.86 -6.21 2.87
C CYS A 130 2.12 -6.59 4.16
N ASN A 131 2.33 -7.81 4.68
CA ASN A 131 1.65 -8.25 5.90
C ASN A 131 1.97 -7.34 7.11
N LYS A 132 3.23 -6.89 7.23
CA LYS A 132 3.62 -5.93 8.27
C LYS A 132 2.90 -4.59 8.09
N LEU A 133 2.85 -4.07 6.85
CA LEU A 133 2.17 -2.82 6.53
C LEU A 133 0.68 -2.89 6.82
N ASP A 134 0.00 -3.97 6.44
CA ASP A 134 -1.44 -4.12 6.66
C ASP A 134 -1.77 -4.09 8.16
N VAL A 135 -0.98 -4.79 8.98
CA VAL A 135 -1.14 -4.78 10.44
C VAL A 135 -0.89 -3.40 11.03
N ASP A 136 0.19 -2.74 10.63
CA ASP A 136 0.55 -1.43 11.18
C ASP A 136 -0.45 -0.35 10.71
N MET A 137 -0.87 -0.37 9.44
CA MET A 137 -1.89 0.54 8.91
C MET A 137 -3.25 0.37 9.58
N SER A 138 -3.68 -0.87 9.87
CA SER A 138 -4.92 -1.10 10.61
C SER A 138 -4.90 -0.47 12.02
N ARG A 139 -3.74 -0.47 12.69
CA ARG A 139 -3.56 0.22 13.98
C ARG A 139 -3.65 1.74 13.83
N TYR A 140 -3.08 2.31 12.77
CA TYR A 140 -3.23 3.73 12.48
C TYR A 140 -4.67 4.13 12.17
N ILE A 141 -5.41 3.29 11.43
CA ILE A 141 -6.83 3.54 11.14
C ILE A 141 -7.67 3.45 12.42
N SER A 142 -7.40 2.46 13.28
CA SER A 142 -8.01 2.38 14.62
C SER A 142 -7.74 3.65 15.44
N THR A 143 -6.49 4.14 15.40
CA THR A 143 -6.09 5.37 16.11
C THR A 143 -6.74 6.62 15.50
N PHE A 144 -6.91 6.65 14.17
CA PHE A 144 -7.65 7.71 13.47
C PHE A 144 -9.08 7.82 13.99
N PHE A 145 -9.82 6.71 14.07
CA PHE A 145 -11.18 6.75 14.59
C PHE A 145 -11.23 7.06 16.09
N TYR A 146 -10.26 6.58 16.87
CA TYR A 146 -10.12 6.96 18.27
C TYR A 146 -9.99 8.49 18.41
N LEU A 147 -9.08 9.12 17.68
CA LEU A 147 -8.89 10.58 17.72
C LEU A 147 -10.08 11.34 17.14
N TYR A 148 -10.66 10.87 16.04
CA TYR A 148 -11.86 11.46 15.43
C TYR A 148 -13.05 11.53 16.41
N ASN A 149 -13.18 10.54 17.29
CA ASN A 149 -14.25 10.49 18.30
C ASN A 149 -13.90 11.19 19.62
N SER A 150 -12.61 11.33 19.96
CA SER A 150 -12.16 11.81 21.29
C SER A 150 -11.52 13.19 21.29
N SER A 151 -11.18 13.75 20.12
CA SER A 151 -10.49 15.04 19.99
C SER A 151 -11.18 15.92 18.94
N ASP A 152 -11.81 17.00 19.39
CA ASP A 152 -12.41 17.99 18.50
C ASP A 152 -11.36 18.69 17.61
N ASP A 153 -10.17 18.93 18.15
CA ASP A 153 -9.03 19.49 17.40
C ASP A 153 -8.64 18.58 16.23
N PHE A 154 -8.48 17.27 16.49
CA PHE A 154 -8.15 16.31 15.44
C PHE A 154 -9.28 16.17 14.42
N LYS A 155 -10.54 16.17 14.88
CA LYS A 155 -11.69 16.15 13.99
C LYS A 155 -11.69 17.37 13.06
N GLN A 156 -11.38 18.56 13.59
CA GLN A 156 -11.25 19.77 12.79
C GLN A 156 -10.07 19.67 11.81
N MET A 157 -8.92 19.14 12.24
CA MET A 157 -7.78 18.87 11.33
C MET A 157 -8.16 17.94 10.17
N PHE A 158 -8.96 16.91 10.44
CA PHE A 158 -9.49 16.04 9.38
C PHE A 158 -10.38 16.82 8.42
N LEU A 159 -11.32 17.62 8.92
CA LEU A 159 -12.23 18.41 8.09
C LEU A 159 -11.51 19.48 7.25
N ASP A 160 -10.40 20.01 7.75
CA ASP A 160 -9.56 20.99 7.04
C ASP A 160 -8.53 20.34 6.10
N SER A 161 -8.43 19.01 6.10
CA SER A 161 -7.53 18.27 5.21
C SER A 161 -8.08 18.15 3.78
N LYS A 162 -7.25 17.64 2.86
CA LYS A 162 -7.66 17.31 1.48
C LYS A 162 -8.33 15.93 1.36
N GLY A 163 -8.60 15.27 2.49
CA GLY A 163 -9.18 13.94 2.57
C GLY A 163 -8.18 12.82 2.28
N PHE A 164 -8.66 11.75 1.63
CA PHE A 164 -7.88 10.53 1.39
C PHE A 164 -7.76 10.21 -0.10
N CYS A 165 -6.79 9.36 -0.47
CA CYS A 165 -6.78 8.69 -1.77
C CYS A 165 -7.86 7.59 -1.82
N LEU A 166 -8.21 7.09 -3.01
CA LEU A 166 -9.23 6.05 -3.17
C LEU A 166 -8.90 4.76 -2.40
N VAL A 167 -7.63 4.38 -2.37
CA VAL A 167 -7.17 3.18 -1.64
C VAL A 167 -7.44 3.32 -0.15
N HIS A 168 -6.98 4.42 0.47
CA HIS A 168 -7.17 4.66 1.89
C HIS A 168 -8.61 5.02 2.27
N PHE A 169 -9.34 5.69 1.38
CA PHE A 169 -10.77 5.96 1.57
C PHE A 169 -11.55 4.65 1.65
N ASN A 170 -11.32 3.73 0.71
CA ASN A 170 -11.96 2.40 0.72
C ASN A 170 -11.64 1.63 2.00
N GLU A 171 -10.38 1.67 2.46
CA GLU A 171 -9.99 0.98 3.68
C GLU A 171 -10.63 1.57 4.93
N ILE A 172 -10.70 2.90 5.01
CA ILE A 172 -11.42 3.60 6.07
C ILE A 172 -12.90 3.23 6.07
N LEU A 173 -13.56 3.18 4.91
CA LEU A 173 -14.98 2.81 4.83
C LEU A 173 -15.23 1.37 5.31
N LYS A 174 -14.32 0.43 5.03
CA LYS A 174 -14.42 -0.95 5.53
C LYS A 174 -14.31 -1.01 7.05
N GLN A 175 -13.44 -0.19 7.65
CA GLN A 175 -13.18 -0.23 9.09
C GLN A 175 -14.13 0.67 9.91
N ALA A 176 -14.72 1.72 9.32
CA ALA A 176 -15.62 2.66 10.00
C ALA A 176 -16.74 1.98 10.82
N PRO A 177 -17.43 0.93 10.34
CA PRO A 177 -18.49 0.25 11.10
C PRO A 177 -18.03 -0.36 12.42
N MET A 178 -16.74 -0.66 12.57
CA MET A 178 -16.17 -1.22 13.80
C MET A 178 -15.86 -0.15 14.85
N HIS A 179 -15.80 1.13 14.46
CA HIS A 179 -15.33 2.21 15.32
C HIS A 179 -16.35 3.34 15.56
N LEU A 180 -17.38 3.45 14.72
CA LEU A 180 -18.40 4.51 14.79
C LEU A 180 -19.77 3.93 15.12
N ARG A 181 -20.61 4.70 15.83
CA ARG A 181 -22.05 4.40 16.01
C ARG A 181 -22.84 4.84 14.79
N ASP A 182 -24.07 4.34 14.61
CA ASP A 182 -24.83 4.55 13.35
C ASP A 182 -24.97 6.02 12.95
N LYS A 183 -25.33 6.91 13.88
CA LYS A 183 -25.40 8.36 13.60
C LYS A 183 -24.04 8.94 13.17
N GLU A 184 -22.95 8.49 13.81
CA GLU A 184 -21.59 8.96 13.49
C GLU A 184 -21.12 8.43 12.14
N LYS A 185 -21.56 7.23 11.74
CA LYS A 185 -21.27 6.66 10.41
C LYS A 185 -21.88 7.53 9.31
N ASP A 186 -23.13 7.94 9.46
CA ASP A 186 -23.82 8.77 8.47
C ASP A 186 -23.13 10.13 8.32
N ASP A 187 -22.86 10.81 9.44
CA ASP A 187 -22.16 12.11 9.45
C ASP A 187 -20.75 11.98 8.85
N PHE A 188 -19.99 10.95 9.25
CA PHE A 188 -18.65 10.69 8.72
C PHE A 188 -18.67 10.37 7.23
N TYR A 189 -19.60 9.54 6.78
CA TYR A 189 -19.73 9.17 5.37
C TYR A 189 -20.06 10.38 4.51
N GLU A 190 -21.02 11.20 4.91
CA GLU A 190 -21.39 12.41 4.15
C GLU A 190 -20.22 13.41 4.06
N GLN A 191 -19.51 13.64 5.16
CA GLN A 191 -18.35 14.55 5.18
C GLN A 191 -17.20 14.00 4.33
N SER A 192 -16.80 12.75 4.55
CA SER A 192 -15.68 12.13 3.84
C SER A 192 -15.97 11.95 2.34
N LYS A 193 -17.22 11.63 1.97
CA LYS A 193 -17.71 11.59 0.57
C LYS A 193 -17.57 12.96 -0.08
N LYS A 194 -18.03 14.03 0.56
CA LYS A 194 -17.92 15.39 0.04
C LYS A 194 -16.45 15.76 -0.21
N MET A 195 -15.58 15.55 0.77
CA MET A 195 -14.14 15.81 0.64
C MET A 195 -13.50 15.03 -0.51
N LEU A 196 -13.84 13.73 -0.65
CA LEU A 196 -13.31 12.91 -1.73
C LEU A 196 -13.73 13.46 -3.10
N LEU A 197 -15.02 13.70 -3.31
CA LEU A 197 -15.56 14.17 -4.59
C LEU A 197 -15.03 15.57 -4.96
N GLU A 198 -14.95 16.49 -3.99
CA GLU A 198 -14.34 17.80 -4.19
C GLU A 198 -12.86 17.69 -4.55
N SER A 199 -12.11 16.81 -3.88
CA SER A 199 -10.69 16.58 -4.19
C SER A 199 -10.49 15.97 -5.59
N ILE A 200 -11.33 15.02 -6.00
CA ILE A 200 -11.28 14.41 -7.33
C ILE A 200 -11.56 15.46 -8.41
N LYS A 201 -12.63 16.25 -8.23
CA LYS A 201 -12.99 17.31 -9.19
C LYS A 201 -11.89 18.36 -9.32
N ARG A 202 -11.29 18.78 -8.19
CA ARG A 202 -10.16 19.72 -8.18
C ARG A 202 -8.96 19.17 -8.94
N ILE A 203 -8.54 17.94 -8.64
CA ILE A 203 -7.37 17.32 -9.27
C ILE A 203 -7.63 17.07 -10.76
N GLN A 204 -8.83 16.65 -11.14
CA GLN A 204 -9.19 16.47 -12.54
C GLN A 204 -9.06 17.78 -13.33
N ALA A 205 -9.57 18.89 -12.82
CA ALA A 205 -9.40 20.20 -13.46
C ALA A 205 -7.92 20.64 -13.53
N GLU A 206 -7.13 20.34 -12.50
CA GLU A 206 -5.70 20.62 -12.49
C GLU A 206 -4.94 19.75 -13.51
N VAL A 207 -5.31 18.49 -13.70
CA VAL A 207 -4.76 17.60 -14.74
C VAL A 207 -5.18 18.05 -16.13
N GLU A 208 -6.42 18.48 -16.33
CA GLU A 208 -6.87 19.07 -17.60
C GLU A 208 -6.06 20.32 -17.94
N TRP A 209 -5.86 21.21 -16.97
CA TRP A 209 -5.02 22.38 -17.19
C TRP A 209 -3.56 22.01 -17.45
N PHE A 210 -3.03 20.93 -16.85
CA PHE A 210 -1.71 20.42 -17.21
C PHE A 210 -1.66 20.04 -18.70
N VAL A 211 -2.67 19.33 -19.21
CA VAL A 211 -2.74 18.96 -20.64
C VAL A 211 -2.82 20.21 -21.52
N ASP A 212 -3.77 21.11 -21.24
CA ASP A 212 -3.97 22.34 -22.02
C ASP A 212 -2.74 23.24 -22.01
N LYS A 213 -2.03 23.31 -20.88
CA LYS A 213 -0.84 24.15 -20.71
C LYS A 213 0.34 23.70 -21.59
N ASN A 214 0.33 22.44 -22.04
CA ASN A 214 1.30 21.92 -23.00
C ASN A 214 0.96 22.26 -24.46
N ASP A 215 -0.22 22.84 -24.74
CA ASP A 215 -0.53 23.43 -26.04
C ASP A 215 0.24 24.74 -26.23
N TYR A 216 0.80 24.95 -27.43
CA TYR A 216 1.60 26.14 -27.75
C TYR A 216 0.80 27.45 -27.58
N SER A 217 -0.51 27.43 -27.79
CA SER A 217 -1.40 28.58 -27.59
C SER A 217 -1.50 29.04 -26.13
N ASN A 218 -1.13 28.16 -25.19
CA ASN A 218 -1.15 28.43 -23.76
C ASN A 218 0.26 28.65 -23.19
N ALA A 219 1.32 28.74 -24.02
CA ALA A 219 2.72 28.83 -23.59
C ALA A 219 2.99 29.97 -22.58
N ASP A 220 2.33 31.12 -22.74
CA ASP A 220 2.51 32.28 -21.86
C ASP A 220 1.57 32.30 -20.64
N LYS A 221 0.59 31.39 -20.55
CA LYS A 221 -0.37 31.34 -19.43
C LYS A 221 0.26 30.74 -18.16
N PRO A 222 -0.15 31.12 -16.94
CA PRO A 222 0.43 30.56 -15.72
C PRO A 222 0.06 29.08 -15.54
N TRP A 223 0.95 28.31 -14.90
CA TRP A 223 0.70 26.91 -14.56
C TRP A 223 -0.34 26.72 -13.45
N ASN A 224 -0.61 27.76 -12.64
CA ASN A 224 -1.44 27.65 -11.43
C ASN A 224 -0.95 26.46 -10.55
N ASN A 225 -1.88 25.64 -10.05
CA ASN A 225 -1.59 24.45 -9.25
C ASN A 225 -1.34 23.19 -10.09
N SER A 226 -1.10 23.30 -11.40
CA SER A 226 -1.08 22.11 -12.28
C SER A 226 0.28 21.48 -12.51
N LYS A 227 1.39 22.11 -12.09
CA LYS A 227 2.74 21.57 -12.34
C LYS A 227 2.95 20.17 -11.78
N ASP A 228 2.30 19.88 -10.65
CA ASP A 228 2.37 18.62 -9.93
C ASP A 228 1.08 17.79 -10.02
N ALA A 229 0.16 18.15 -10.92
CA ALA A 229 -1.15 17.53 -10.99
C ALA A 229 -1.09 16.03 -11.35
N ILE A 230 -0.11 15.60 -12.16
CA ILE A 230 0.05 14.19 -12.53
C ILE A 230 0.35 13.34 -11.29
N GLN A 231 1.36 13.70 -10.49
CA GLN A 231 1.70 12.92 -9.30
C GLN A 231 0.57 12.91 -8.27
N ARG A 232 -0.11 14.05 -8.06
CA ARG A 232 -1.26 14.13 -7.16
C ARG A 232 -2.46 13.32 -7.68
N GLY A 233 -2.67 13.28 -9.00
CA GLY A 233 -3.64 12.40 -9.66
C GLY A 233 -3.35 10.92 -9.43
N ILE A 234 -2.10 10.50 -9.65
CA ILE A 234 -1.67 9.12 -9.39
C ILE A 234 -1.84 8.77 -7.91
N GLN A 235 -1.45 9.66 -6.99
CA GLN A 235 -1.64 9.45 -5.57
C GLN A 235 -3.11 9.31 -5.20
N LYS A 236 -3.98 10.18 -5.70
CA LYS A 236 -5.43 10.15 -5.40
C LYS A 236 -6.07 8.85 -5.86
N ILE A 237 -5.67 8.30 -7.02
CA ILE A 237 -6.30 7.11 -7.60
C ILE A 237 -5.66 5.81 -7.08
N ALA A 238 -4.34 5.72 -7.15
CA ALA A 238 -3.59 4.48 -6.88
C ALA A 238 -2.98 4.43 -5.48
N GLY A 239 -3.04 5.51 -4.70
CA GLY A 239 -2.43 5.57 -3.36
C GLY A 239 -0.90 5.60 -3.35
N ILE A 240 -0.26 5.76 -4.51
CA ILE A 240 1.20 5.77 -4.68
C ILE A 240 1.67 7.20 -4.87
N CYS A 241 2.77 7.58 -4.23
CA CYS A 241 3.41 8.89 -4.42
C CYS A 241 4.62 8.73 -5.38
N PRO A 242 4.45 8.98 -6.70
CA PRO A 242 5.45 8.61 -7.72
C PRO A 242 6.68 9.52 -7.72
N ASP A 243 6.59 10.70 -7.13
CA ASP A 243 7.63 11.70 -6.97
C ASP A 243 8.53 11.47 -5.75
N MET A 244 8.24 10.44 -4.95
CA MET A 244 9.06 10.06 -3.80
C MET A 244 10.44 9.58 -4.24
N GLU A 245 11.48 10.13 -3.61
CA GLU A 245 12.84 9.65 -3.82
C GLU A 245 12.99 8.17 -3.46
N VAL A 246 13.78 7.48 -4.26
CA VAL A 246 14.18 6.09 -4.04
C VAL A 246 14.86 6.00 -2.68
N PHE A 247 14.26 5.24 -1.77
CA PHE A 247 14.81 5.04 -0.43
C PHE A 247 16.07 4.18 -0.49
N LYS A 248 17.18 4.71 0.04
CA LYS A 248 18.50 4.05 0.05
C LYS A 248 19.02 3.94 1.47
N GLN A 249 19.88 2.95 1.71
CA GLN A 249 20.61 2.82 2.95
C GLN A 249 21.49 4.05 3.16
N THR A 250 21.34 4.69 4.32
CA THR A 250 22.26 5.74 4.76
C THR A 250 23.62 5.08 5.03
N LYS A 251 24.68 5.61 4.40
CA LYS A 251 26.05 5.16 4.62
C LYS A 251 26.58 5.57 5.99
#